data_AF-A0A5E4HEK9-F1
#
_entry.id   AF-A0A5E4HEK9-F1
#
_cell.length_a   1.000
_cell.length_b   1.000
_cell.length_c   1.000
_cell.angle_alpha   90.00
_cell.angle_beta   90.00
_cell.angle_gamma   90.00
#
_symmetry.space_group_name_H-M   'P 1'
#
loop_
_entity.id
_entity.type
_entity.pdbx_description
1 polymer ?
#
loop_
_entity_poly.entity_id
_entity_poly.type
_entity_poly.pdbx_seq_one_letter_code
_entity_poly.pdbx_strand_id
1 'polypeptide(L)'
;MNAVLNSSNVQCPKPEVGMGATKLYFTDRAAYTIVRVSPSGKTFWMKRDKATRTDTNGMSESQTYSYESLPDIMPEEAVRLCQDGQWRSVGMKVLVSARREYHDYSF
;
A
#
# COMPACT_ATOMS: atom_id res chain seq x y z
N MET A 1 33.74 19.49 -3.78
CA MET A 1 32.34 19.97 -3.89
C MET A 1 31.47 18.93 -3.19
N ASN A 2 31.10 19.17 -1.93
CA ASN A 2 30.38 18.18 -1.11
C ASN A 2 28.88 18.45 -1.21
N ALA A 3 28.14 17.56 -1.88
CA ALA A 3 26.69 17.57 -1.87
C ALA A 3 26.20 17.03 -0.52
N VAL A 4 25.70 17.92 0.33
CA VAL A 4 24.95 17.58 1.53
C VAL A 4 23.62 16.97 1.05
N LEU A 5 23.47 15.65 1.17
CA LEU A 5 22.21 14.97 0.94
C LEU A 5 21.25 15.33 2.07
N ASN A 6 20.39 16.32 1.83
CA ASN A 6 19.29 16.66 2.71
C ASN A 6 18.43 15.41 2.94
N SER A 7 18.50 14.90 4.17
CA SER A 7 17.66 13.83 4.66
C SER A 7 16.24 14.38 4.87
N SER A 8 15.23 13.57 4.51
CA SER A 8 13.78 13.75 4.81
C SER A 8 12.88 14.42 3.77
N ASN A 9 13.07 14.18 2.48
CA ASN A 9 11.92 14.02 1.57
C ASN A 9 11.90 12.57 1.13
N VAL A 10 11.22 11.71 1.89
CA VAL A 10 10.88 10.36 1.41
C VAL A 10 9.92 10.59 0.24
N GLN A 11 10.46 10.80 -0.95
CA GLN A 11 9.66 10.90 -2.15
C GLN A 11 8.93 9.57 -2.27
N CYS A 12 7.61 9.64 -2.06
CA CYS A 12 6.75 8.52 -2.37
C CYS A 12 6.96 8.23 -3.86
N PRO A 13 7.35 7.02 -4.25
CA PRO A 13 7.60 6.72 -5.66
C PRO A 13 6.34 7.00 -6.47
N LYS A 14 6.55 7.44 -7.72
CA LYS A 14 5.46 7.73 -8.64
C LYS A 14 4.63 6.44 -8.82
N PRO A 15 3.31 6.48 -8.63
CA PRO A 15 2.48 5.30 -8.78
C PRO A 15 2.44 4.87 -10.25
N GLU A 16 2.59 3.57 -10.48
CA GLU A 16 2.48 2.94 -11.80
C GLU A 16 1.51 1.77 -11.73
N VAL A 17 0.82 1.50 -12.84
CA VAL A 17 -0.10 0.35 -12.94
C VAL A 17 0.70 -0.95 -12.78
N GLY A 18 0.19 -1.87 -11.97
CA GLY A 18 0.85 -3.12 -11.59
C GLY A 18 1.73 -3.02 -10.35
N MET A 19 2.01 -1.81 -9.86
CA MET A 19 2.82 -1.61 -8.64
C MET A 19 2.03 -2.00 -7.39
N GLY A 20 2.74 -2.54 -6.39
CA GLY A 20 2.19 -2.86 -5.08
C GLY A 20 1.99 -1.62 -4.22
N ALA A 21 0.84 -1.56 -3.55
CA ALA A 21 0.50 -0.58 -2.55
C ALA A 21 0.16 -1.29 -1.23
N THR A 22 0.41 -0.61 -0.11
CA THR A 22 -0.02 -1.06 1.22
C THR A 22 -0.87 0.03 1.83
N LYS A 23 -2.10 -0.29 2.20
CA LYS A 23 -2.93 0.60 3.01
C LYS A 23 -2.67 0.31 4.48
N LEU A 24 -2.29 1.35 5.22
CA LEU A 24 -2.07 1.27 6.66
C LEU A 24 -3.38 1.59 7.37
N TYR A 25 -3.86 0.60 8.11
CA TYR A 25 -4.84 0.79 9.17
C TYR A 25 -4.08 1.00 10.49
N PHE A 26 -4.80 1.26 11.59
CA PHE A 26 -4.22 1.54 12.91
C PHE A 26 -3.01 0.63 13.23
N THR A 27 -3.27 -0.66 13.45
CA THR A 27 -2.25 -1.70 13.61
C THR A 27 -2.17 -2.61 12.38
N ASP A 28 -3.30 -2.80 11.68
CA ASP A 28 -3.37 -3.65 10.49
C ASP A 28 -2.74 -3.00 9.24
N ARG A 29 -2.35 -3.86 8.31
CA ARG A 29 -1.86 -3.48 6.98
C ARG A 29 -2.52 -4.38 5.96
N ALA A 30 -3.01 -3.78 4.89
CA ALA A 30 -3.57 -4.54 3.78
C ALA A 30 -2.80 -4.29 2.49
N ALA A 31 -2.55 -5.36 1.74
CA ALA A 31 -1.91 -5.32 0.44
C ALA A 31 -2.92 -4.99 -0.68
N TYR A 32 -2.46 -4.16 -1.60
CA TYR A 32 -3.21 -3.70 -2.76
C TYR A 32 -2.31 -3.69 -4.00
N THR A 33 -2.94 -3.74 -5.17
CA THR A 33 -2.30 -3.54 -6.47
C THR A 33 -2.88 -2.32 -7.16
N ILE A 34 -2.02 -1.43 -7.67
CA ILE A 34 -2.44 -0.25 -8.44
C ILE A 34 -2.92 -0.70 -9.82
N VAL A 35 -4.16 -0.36 -10.16
CA VAL A 35 -4.78 -0.78 -11.44
C VAL A 35 -4.93 0.38 -12.42
N ARG A 36 -4.91 1.62 -11.91
CA ARG A 36 -5.12 2.81 -12.74
C ARG A 36 -4.49 4.03 -12.09
N VAL A 37 -3.94 4.93 -12.91
CA VAL A 37 -3.35 6.20 -12.45
C VAL A 37 -3.97 7.34 -13.27
N SER A 38 -4.24 8.48 -12.64
CA SER A 38 -4.77 9.65 -13.33
C SER A 38 -3.71 10.25 -14.26
N PRO A 39 -4.11 10.93 -15.36
CA PRO A 39 -3.15 11.62 -16.23
C PRO A 39 -2.29 12.66 -15.50
N SER A 40 -2.84 13.28 -14.46
CA SER A 40 -2.13 14.21 -13.59
C SER A 40 -1.10 13.56 -12.66
N GLY A 41 -1.15 12.24 -12.49
CA GLY A 41 -0.31 11.49 -11.55
C GLY A 41 -0.55 11.82 -10.07
N LYS A 42 -1.62 12.56 -9.73
CA LYS A 42 -1.98 12.97 -8.35
C LYS A 42 -3.06 12.10 -7.70
N THR A 43 -3.67 11.22 -8.49
CA THR A 43 -4.68 10.28 -8.03
C THR A 43 -4.40 8.93 -8.68
N PHE A 44 -4.55 7.85 -7.95
CA PHE A 44 -4.54 6.51 -8.51
C PHE A 44 -5.65 5.67 -7.90
N TRP A 45 -5.94 4.53 -8.52
CA TRP A 45 -6.90 3.56 -8.05
C TRP A 45 -6.19 2.23 -7.86
N MET A 46 -6.51 1.59 -6.73
CA MET A 46 -5.92 0.32 -6.33
C MET A 46 -7.01 -0.68 -5.99
N LYS A 47 -6.70 -1.97 -6.13
CA LYS A 47 -7.56 -3.09 -5.74
C LYS A 47 -6.90 -3.90 -4.63
N ARG A 48 -7.70 -4.37 -3.67
CA ARG A 48 -7.18 -5.20 -2.58
C ARG A 48 -6.69 -6.52 -3.14
N ASP A 49 -5.49 -6.92 -2.78
CA ASP A 49 -5.00 -8.26 -3.08
C ASP A 49 -5.62 -9.25 -2.10
N LYS A 50 -5.90 -10.47 -2.56
CA LYS A 50 -6.28 -11.56 -1.67
C LYS A 50 -5.02 -12.04 -0.96
N ALA A 51 -4.82 -11.57 0.27
CA ALA A 51 -3.77 -12.06 1.15
C ALA A 51 -4.25 -13.35 1.82
N THR A 52 -3.59 -14.47 1.50
CA THR A 52 -3.82 -15.75 2.19
C THR A 52 -2.60 -16.05 3.04
N ARG A 53 -2.79 -16.22 4.35
CA ARG A 53 -1.70 -16.59 5.26
C ARG A 53 -1.22 -18.00 4.90
N THR A 54 0.07 -18.15 4.66
CA THR A 54 0.68 -19.44 4.24
C THR A 54 1.56 -20.06 5.32
N ASP A 55 1.89 -19.33 6.39
CA ASP A 55 2.59 -19.89 7.53
C ASP A 55 1.65 -20.59 8.52
N THR A 56 2.22 -21.50 9.31
CA THR A 56 1.54 -22.19 10.42
C THR A 56 1.97 -21.65 11.79
N ASN A 57 2.56 -20.45 11.84
CA ASN A 57 3.11 -19.89 13.06
C ASN A 57 1.99 -19.40 13.99
N GLY A 58 2.34 -19.10 15.24
CA GLY A 58 1.43 -18.49 16.21
C GLY A 58 0.84 -17.16 15.70
N MET A 59 -0.32 -16.76 16.21
CA MET A 59 -1.01 -15.53 15.77
C MET A 59 -0.17 -14.25 15.95
N SER A 60 0.78 -14.25 16.90
CA SER A 60 1.69 -13.14 17.20
C SER A 60 3.13 -13.34 16.67
N GLU A 61 3.38 -14.40 15.91
CA GLU A 61 4.69 -14.67 15.31
C GLU A 61 4.81 -14.06 13.91
N SER A 62 6.01 -14.12 13.31
CA SER A 62 6.23 -13.57 11.96
C SER A 62 5.31 -14.24 10.94
N GLN A 63 4.43 -13.44 10.33
CA GLN A 63 3.40 -13.93 9.41
C GLN A 63 3.87 -13.82 7.95
N THR A 64 3.60 -14.85 7.15
CA THR A 64 3.90 -14.91 5.72
C THR A 64 2.60 -15.05 4.94
N TYR A 65 2.42 -14.21 3.93
CA TYR A 65 1.21 -14.18 3.12
C TYR A 65 1.56 -14.41 1.64
N SER A 66 0.73 -15.20 0.96
CA SER A 66 0.65 -15.19 -0.50
C SER A 66 -0.36 -14.14 -0.95
N TYR A 67 -0.06 -13.44 -2.03
CA TYR A 67 -0.91 -12.39 -2.59
C TYR A 67 -1.43 -12.84 -3.96
N GLU A 68 -2.73 -12.98 -4.09
CA GLU A 68 -3.40 -13.21 -5.38
C GLU A 68 -4.13 -11.93 -5.79
N SER A 69 -3.82 -11.39 -6.97
CA SER A 69 -4.61 -10.30 -7.55
C SER A 69 -5.98 -10.84 -7.94
N LEU A 70 -7.02 -10.32 -7.28
CA LEU A 70 -8.40 -10.74 -7.54
C LEU A 70 -8.89 -10.25 -8.91
N PRO A 71 -9.83 -10.97 -9.55
CA PRO A 71 -10.45 -10.54 -10.79
C PRO A 71 -11.18 -9.20 -10.63
N ASP A 72 -11.40 -8.54 -11.78
CA ASP A 72 -11.74 -7.11 -11.91
C ASP A 72 -13.07 -6.68 -11.25
N ILE A 73 -13.84 -7.63 -10.72
CA ILE A 73 -15.15 -7.47 -10.08
C ILE A 73 -15.05 -6.75 -8.71
N MET A 74 -13.87 -6.74 -8.08
CA MET A 74 -13.65 -6.04 -6.81
C MET A 74 -13.65 -4.51 -6.99
N PRO A 75 -14.24 -3.74 -6.05
CA PRO A 75 -14.30 -2.29 -6.13
C PRO A 75 -12.89 -1.67 -6.08
N GLU A 76 -12.68 -0.68 -6.95
CA GLU A 76 -11.48 0.14 -6.94
C GLU A 76 -11.51 1.16 -5.79
N GLU A 77 -10.40 1.28 -5.08
CA GLU A 77 -10.22 2.29 -4.05
C GLU A 77 -9.38 3.45 -4.58
N ALA A 78 -9.94 4.66 -4.52
CA ALA A 78 -9.26 5.87 -4.98
C ALA A 78 -8.30 6.40 -3.92
N VAL A 79 -7.06 6.70 -4.33
CA VAL A 79 -6.00 7.24 -3.49
C VAL A 79 -5.55 8.57 -4.07
N ARG A 80 -5.41 9.58 -3.21
CA ARG A 80 -5.02 10.94 -3.61
C ARG A 80 -3.73 11.35 -2.93
N LEU A 81 -2.92 12.12 -3.66
CA LEU A 81 -1.76 12.79 -3.08
C LEU A 81 -2.23 14.00 -2.29
N CYS A 82 -1.95 14.01 -1.00
CA CYS A 82 -2.23 15.13 -0.12
C CYS A 82 -1.12 16.18 -0.20
N GLN A 83 -1.42 17.40 0.27
CA GLN A 83 -0.48 18.54 0.25
C GLN A 83 0.78 18.29 1.08
N ASP A 84 0.71 17.38 2.06
CA ASP A 84 1.83 16.90 2.88
C ASP A 84 2.73 15.89 2.13
N GLY A 85 2.47 15.62 0.85
CA GLY A 85 3.22 14.68 0.03
C GLY A 85 2.89 13.21 0.30
N GLN A 86 1.87 12.91 1.10
CA GLN A 86 1.48 11.54 1.44
C GLN A 86 0.28 11.08 0.62
N TRP A 87 0.25 9.79 0.28
CA TRP A 87 -0.90 9.17 -0.37
C TRP A 87 -1.94 8.77 0.66
N ARG A 88 -3.21 9.16 0.45
CA ARG A 88 -4.31 8.80 1.34
C ARG A 88 -5.54 8.31 0.61
N SER A 89 -6.20 7.33 1.23
CA SER A 89 -7.54 6.89 0.83
C SER A 89 -8.46 6.86 2.04
N VAL A 90 -9.60 7.55 1.94
CA VAL A 90 -10.59 7.67 3.04
C VAL A 90 -9.92 8.02 4.38
N GLY A 91 -8.98 8.97 4.36
CA GLY A 91 -8.22 9.41 5.54
C GLY A 91 -7.04 8.51 5.96
N MET A 92 -6.97 7.28 5.45
CA MET A 92 -5.91 6.31 5.77
C MET A 92 -4.68 6.50 4.89
N LYS A 93 -3.49 6.27 5.45
CA LYS A 93 -2.21 6.40 4.73
C LYS A 93 -2.00 5.19 3.82
N VAL A 94 -1.52 5.45 2.61
CA VAL A 94 -1.14 4.44 1.63
C VAL A 94 0.34 4.57 1.32
N LEU A 95 1.06 3.46 1.34
CA LEU A 95 2.45 3.37 0.94
C LEU A 95 2.54 2.74 -0.44
N VAL A 96 3.12 3.48 -1.39
CA VAL A 96 3.45 2.98 -2.72
C VAL A 96 4.89 2.49 -2.63
N SER A 97 5.13 1.17 -2.66
CA SER A 97 6.49 0.57 -2.70
C SER A 97 6.47 -0.95 -2.61
N ALA A 98 5.56 -1.52 -1.82
CA ALA A 98 5.51 -2.96 -1.57
C ALA A 98 4.10 -3.42 -1.19
N ARG A 99 3.80 -4.71 -1.42
CA ARG A 99 2.63 -5.41 -0.92
C ARG A 99 2.93 -5.96 0.48
N ARG A 100 2.23 -5.47 1.50
CA ARG A 100 2.40 -5.92 2.89
C ARG A 100 1.04 -6.10 3.54
N GLU A 101 0.66 -7.35 3.80
CA GLU A 101 -0.39 -7.68 4.77
C GLU A 101 0.25 -7.84 6.16
N TYR A 102 -0.44 -7.35 7.17
CA TYR A 102 -0.16 -7.65 8.56
C TYR A 102 -1.49 -7.54 9.31
N HIS A 103 -1.87 -8.59 10.03
CA HIS A 103 -3.05 -8.55 10.87
C HIS A 103 -2.64 -8.66 12.33
N ASP A 104 -3.04 -7.68 13.13
CA ASP A 104 -2.81 -7.70 14.58
C ASP A 104 -3.99 -8.39 15.26
N TYR A 105 -3.72 -9.55 15.88
CA TYR A 105 -4.71 -10.29 16.66
C TYR A 105 -4.78 -9.84 18.12
N SER A 106 -4.01 -8.82 18.51
CA SER A 106 -4.01 -8.28 19.87
C SER A 106 -5.22 -7.36 20.05
N PHE A 107 -6.24 -7.83 20.78
CA PHE A 107 -7.41 -7.05 21.21
C PHE A 107 -7.33 -6.72 22.70
#